data_AF-A0A0F8YZ35-F1
#
_entry.id   AF-A0A0F8YZ35-F1
#
_cell.length_a   1.000
_cell.length_b   1.000
_cell.length_c   1.000
_cell.angle_alpha   90.00
_cell.angle_beta   90.00
_cell.angle_gamma   90.00
#
_symmetry.space_group_name_H-M   'P 1'
#
loop_
_entity.id
_entity.type
_entity.pdbx_description
1 polymer ?
#
loop_
_entity_poly.entity_id
_entity_poly.type
_entity_poly.pdbx_seq_one_letter_code
_entity_poly.pdbx_strand_id
1 'polypeptide(L)'
;EYVGLIPSYQFTYKYGEWFGNLNSGEKNAVRYYTSTGYDDISDYLRKLIIHMAKNNKHVGCRKFHGYLKYLGIKVSPATISRVLREHGIEPCPDRPGRTSWNEFVRVHWESLAAIDFFSTEIYTLKELVRYMVLVVIDYKTRKVEIAGIIPQAYPKQ
;
A
#
# COMPACT_ATOMS: atom_id res chain seq x y z
N GLU A 1 -3.47 -11.38 -0.51
CA GLU A 1 -3.87 -10.09 -1.14
C GLU A 1 -3.51 -8.94 -0.21
N TYR A 2 -2.53 -8.13 -0.58
CA TYR A 2 -2.20 -6.86 0.10
C TYR A 2 -1.85 -5.84 -0.98
N VAL A 3 -2.83 -5.57 -1.84
CA VAL A 3 -2.70 -4.58 -2.91
C VAL A 3 -3.19 -3.24 -2.38
N GLY A 4 -2.26 -2.33 -2.09
CA GLY A 4 -2.47 -0.91 -2.37
C GLY A 4 -3.09 0.03 -1.33
N LEU A 5 -3.41 -0.40 -0.11
CA LEU A 5 -3.96 0.48 0.94
C LEU A 5 -3.27 0.12 2.26
N ILE A 6 -2.21 0.81 2.70
CA ILE A 6 -2.28 1.98 3.58
C ILE A 6 -0.82 2.47 3.78
N PRO A 7 -0.53 3.74 3.48
CA PRO A 7 0.25 4.55 4.43
C PRO A 7 -0.56 5.84 4.66
N SER A 8 -1.73 5.69 5.30
CA SER A 8 -2.62 6.82 5.60
C SER A 8 -2.27 7.48 6.92
N TYR A 9 -1.93 6.73 7.98
CA TYR A 9 -1.73 7.30 9.31
C TYR A 9 -0.60 8.33 9.40
N GLN A 10 0.61 7.98 8.95
CA GLN A 10 1.75 8.92 8.99
C GLN A 10 1.52 10.15 8.11
N PHE A 11 0.78 9.99 7.00
CA PHE A 11 0.45 11.11 6.12
C PHE A 11 -0.58 12.05 6.77
N THR A 12 -1.68 11.52 7.31
CA THR A 12 -2.71 12.33 7.96
C THR A 12 -2.21 13.05 9.19
N TYR A 13 -1.39 12.40 10.03
CA TYR A 13 -0.81 13.07 11.20
C TYR A 13 0.17 14.17 10.79
N LYS A 14 1.18 13.84 9.97
CA LYS A 14 2.25 14.79 9.63
C LYS A 14 1.78 15.99 8.81
N TYR A 15 0.87 15.78 7.85
CA TYR A 15 0.43 16.83 6.93
C TYR A 15 -0.93 17.43 7.27
N GLY A 16 -1.79 16.71 7.98
CA GLY A 16 -3.05 17.24 8.50
C GLY A 16 -2.83 18.26 9.62
N GLU A 17 -1.89 17.98 10.54
CA GLU A 17 -1.50 18.93 11.59
C GLU A 17 -0.79 20.15 10.99
N TRP A 18 0.15 19.92 10.07
CA TRP A 18 0.83 21.00 9.33
C TRP A 18 -0.16 21.91 8.60
N PHE A 19 -1.16 21.34 7.90
CA PHE A 19 -2.20 22.12 7.21
C PHE A 19 -3.14 22.83 8.20
N GLY A 20 -3.41 22.19 9.34
CA GLY A 20 -4.17 22.77 10.45
C GLY A 20 -3.52 24.02 11.02
N ASN A 21 -2.19 24.06 11.09
CA ASN A 21 -1.39 25.17 11.64
C ASN A 21 -1.21 26.37 10.69
N LEU A 22 -1.74 26.30 9.46
CA LEU A 22 -1.68 27.41 8.52
C LEU A 22 -2.62 28.55 8.92
N ASN A 23 -2.18 29.78 8.66
CA ASN A 23 -2.98 30.97 8.89
C ASN A 23 -4.11 31.07 7.86
N SER A 24 -5.16 31.83 8.17
CA SER A 24 -6.33 32.00 7.28
C SER A 24 -5.95 32.53 5.90
N GLY A 25 -4.95 33.42 5.81
CA GLY A 25 -4.42 33.91 4.53
C GLY A 25 -3.75 32.83 3.68
N GLU A 26 -3.01 31.91 4.30
CA GLU A 26 -2.34 30.79 3.62
C GLU A 26 -3.36 29.72 3.18
N LYS A 27 -4.32 29.40 4.06
CA LYS A 27 -5.44 28.50 3.74
C LYS A 27 -6.27 29.04 2.57
N ASN A 28 -6.48 30.36 2.54
CA ASN A 28 -7.14 31.03 1.43
C ASN A 28 -6.27 30.99 0.16
N ALA A 29 -4.99 31.33 0.23
CA ALA A 29 -4.07 31.26 -0.91
C ALA A 29 -3.91 29.85 -1.52
N VAL A 30 -4.26 28.80 -0.79
CA VAL A 30 -4.35 27.43 -1.32
C VAL A 30 -5.70 27.17 -1.99
N ARG A 31 -6.79 27.73 -1.44
CA ARG A 31 -8.18 27.54 -1.91
C ARG A 31 -8.55 28.39 -3.11
N TYR A 32 -8.07 29.63 -3.22
CA TYR A 32 -8.48 30.58 -4.27
C TYR A 32 -8.04 30.16 -5.68
N TYR A 33 -6.93 29.42 -5.80
CA TYR A 33 -6.42 28.93 -7.09
C TYR A 33 -7.15 27.69 -7.62
N THR A 34 -8.21 27.24 -6.94
CA THR A 34 -9.04 26.10 -7.37
C THR A 34 -10.19 26.49 -8.33
N SER A 35 -10.38 27.79 -8.60
CA SER A 35 -11.56 28.29 -9.32
C SER A 35 -11.29 28.98 -10.67
N THR A 36 -10.05 29.30 -11.01
CA THR A 36 -9.70 30.00 -12.25
C THR A 36 -8.83 29.10 -13.10
N GLY A 37 -9.26 28.86 -14.34
CA GLY A 37 -8.55 28.02 -15.29
C GLY A 37 -7.10 28.48 -15.46
N TYR A 38 -6.19 27.51 -15.36
CA TYR A 38 -4.82 27.46 -15.87
C TYR A 38 -4.08 28.81 -16.05
N ASP A 39 -3.18 29.13 -15.12
CA ASP A 39 -1.74 29.27 -15.44
C ASP A 39 -0.89 29.61 -14.21
N ASP A 40 -1.48 30.22 -13.18
CA ASP A 40 -0.76 30.60 -11.97
C ASP A 40 -1.11 29.64 -10.83
N ILE A 41 -0.18 28.77 -10.43
CA ILE A 41 -0.28 28.01 -9.18
C ILE A 41 0.38 28.88 -8.14
N SER A 42 -0.26 29.16 -7.00
CA SER A 42 0.39 29.93 -5.95
C SER A 42 1.76 29.34 -5.61
N ASP A 43 2.75 30.21 -5.43
CA ASP A 43 4.08 29.82 -4.94
C ASP A 43 3.99 28.98 -3.68
N TYR A 44 2.95 29.23 -2.87
CA TYR A 44 2.63 28.46 -1.71
C TYR A 44 2.26 27.00 -2.04
N LEU A 45 1.31 26.76 -2.95
CA LEU A 45 0.92 25.41 -3.36
C LEU A 45 2.07 24.68 -4.06
N ARG A 46 2.88 25.40 -4.84
CA ARG A 46 4.11 24.89 -5.44
C ARG A 46 5.10 24.40 -4.37
N LYS A 47 5.40 25.24 -3.37
CA LYS A 47 6.28 24.89 -2.24
C LYS A 47 5.76 23.68 -1.46
N LEU A 48 4.45 23.61 -1.23
CA LEU A 48 3.80 22.48 -0.56
C LEU A 48 4.00 21.17 -1.34
N ILE A 49 3.71 21.17 -2.65
CA ILE A 49 3.88 19.98 -3.51
C ILE A 49 5.34 19.50 -3.47
N ILE A 50 6.31 20.42 -3.61
CA ILE A 50 7.75 20.09 -3.58
C ILE A 50 8.16 19.55 -2.21
N HIS A 51 7.71 20.18 -1.12
CA HIS A 51 8.04 19.75 0.24
C HIS A 51 7.52 18.33 0.50
N MET A 52 6.26 18.05 0.12
CA MET A 52 5.69 16.70 0.27
C MET A 52 6.39 15.68 -0.63
N ALA A 53 6.81 16.06 -1.84
CA ALA A 53 7.55 15.18 -2.74
C ALA A 53 8.95 14.83 -2.23
N LYS A 54 9.69 15.81 -1.71
CA LYS A 54 11.02 15.59 -1.12
C LYS A 54 10.98 14.66 0.09
N ASN A 55 9.93 14.78 0.92
CA ASN A 55 9.72 13.93 2.09
C ASN A 55 9.15 12.55 1.74
N ASN A 56 8.59 12.35 0.54
CA ASN A 56 7.95 11.11 0.13
C ASN A 56 8.36 10.71 -1.30
N LYS A 57 9.64 10.41 -1.49
CA LYS A 57 10.24 10.11 -2.81
C LYS A 57 9.60 8.93 -3.58
N HIS A 58 8.85 8.07 -2.90
CA HIS A 58 8.20 6.88 -3.47
C HIS A 58 6.73 7.11 -3.86
N VAL A 59 6.22 8.34 -3.72
CA VAL A 59 4.81 8.67 -3.98
C VAL A 59 4.68 9.23 -5.40
N GLY A 60 3.86 8.59 -6.23
CA GLY A 60 3.58 9.09 -7.57
C GLY A 60 2.50 10.18 -7.61
N CYS A 61 2.42 10.92 -8.73
CA CYS A 61 1.48 12.02 -8.94
C CYS A 61 0.00 11.69 -8.63
N ARG A 62 -0.47 10.48 -8.95
CA ARG A 62 -1.86 10.08 -8.63
C ARG A 62 -2.13 10.02 -7.12
N LYS A 63 -1.14 9.56 -6.36
CA LYS A 63 -1.25 9.44 -4.89
C LYS A 63 -1.12 10.84 -4.24
N PHE A 64 -0.25 11.70 -4.78
CA PHE A 64 -0.23 13.12 -4.42
C PHE A 64 -1.54 13.84 -4.71
N HIS A 65 -2.19 13.57 -5.84
CA HIS A 65 -3.51 14.13 -6.14
C HIS A 65 -4.55 13.71 -5.09
N GLY A 66 -4.57 12.43 -4.67
CA GLY A 66 -5.44 11.96 -3.60
C GLY A 66 -5.18 12.64 -2.26
N TYR A 67 -3.92 12.84 -1.91
CA TYR A 67 -3.50 13.55 -0.70
C TYR A 67 -3.92 15.03 -0.69
N LEU A 68 -3.73 15.73 -1.80
CA LEU A 68 -4.14 17.13 -1.95
C LEU A 68 -5.67 17.25 -1.93
N LYS A 69 -6.38 16.33 -2.57
CA LYS A 69 -7.84 16.24 -2.51
C LYS A 69 -8.34 16.05 -1.08
N TYR A 70 -7.66 15.23 -0.27
CA TYR A 70 -7.98 15.04 1.15
C TYR A 70 -7.82 16.33 1.97
N LEU A 71 -6.82 17.15 1.66
CA LEU A 71 -6.63 18.48 2.27
C LEU A 71 -7.61 19.55 1.73
N GLY A 72 -8.56 19.17 0.87
CA GLY A 72 -9.53 20.08 0.25
C GLY A 72 -8.96 20.91 -0.91
N ILE A 73 -7.79 20.53 -1.44
CA ILE A 73 -7.08 21.23 -2.51
C ILE A 73 -7.41 20.57 -3.85
N LYS A 74 -8.02 21.32 -4.77
CA LYS A 74 -8.32 20.83 -6.12
C LYS A 74 -7.20 21.21 -7.08
N VAL A 75 -6.38 20.23 -7.46
CA VAL A 75 -5.33 20.40 -8.46
C VAL A 75 -5.25 19.17 -9.35
N SER A 76 -5.06 19.36 -10.65
CA SER A 76 -5.00 18.25 -11.59
C SER A 76 -3.69 17.45 -11.42
N PRO A 77 -3.68 16.12 -11.64
CA PRO A 77 -2.46 15.34 -11.67
C PRO A 77 -1.42 15.87 -12.68
N ALA A 78 -1.87 16.41 -13.81
CA ALA A 78 -1.00 17.00 -14.83
C ALA A 78 -0.26 18.25 -14.30
N THR A 79 -0.96 19.08 -13.53
CA THR A 79 -0.41 20.26 -12.87
C THR A 79 0.64 19.88 -11.82
N ILE A 80 0.38 18.83 -11.03
CA ILE A 80 1.36 18.27 -10.07
C ILE A 80 2.60 17.78 -10.82
N SER A 81 2.41 16.99 -11.90
CA SER A 81 3.52 16.48 -12.71
C SER A 81 4.38 17.60 -13.29
N ARG A 82 3.75 18.69 -13.75
CA ARG A 82 4.44 19.88 -14.27
C ARG A 82 5.31 20.53 -13.21
N VAL A 83 4.76 20.78 -12.02
CA VAL A 83 5.49 21.38 -10.89
C VAL A 83 6.69 20.54 -10.49
N LEU A 84 6.53 19.23 -10.38
CA LEU A 84 7.61 18.32 -10.00
C LEU A 84 8.71 18.29 -11.06
N ARG A 85 8.35 18.20 -12.35
CA ARG A 85 9.31 18.21 -13.46
C ARG A 85 10.09 19.52 -13.55
N GLU A 86 9.43 20.66 -13.35
CA GLU A 86 10.09 21.98 -13.30
C GLU A 86 11.14 22.06 -12.17
N HIS A 87 11.03 21.22 -11.14
CA HIS A 87 11.96 21.15 -10.01
C HIS A 87 12.91 19.95 -10.07
N GLY A 88 13.00 19.27 -11.22
CA GLY A 88 13.86 18.09 -11.41
C GLY A 88 13.45 16.88 -10.56
N ILE A 89 12.21 16.86 -10.05
CA ILE A 89 11.65 15.73 -9.31
C ILE A 89 10.85 14.88 -10.28
N GLU A 90 11.18 13.59 -10.35
CA GLU A 90 10.46 12.66 -11.21
C GLU A 90 8.99 12.56 -10.78
N PRO A 91 8.02 12.95 -11.64
CA PRO A 91 6.61 13.07 -11.27
C PRO A 91 5.96 11.70 -11.04
N CYS A 92 6.50 10.68 -11.69
CA CYS A 92 6.17 9.30 -11.43
C CYS A 92 7.50 8.61 -11.17
N PRO A 93 8.02 8.59 -9.93
CA PRO A 93 9.11 7.67 -9.61
C PRO A 93 8.60 6.32 -10.10
N ASP A 94 9.29 5.76 -11.08
CA ASP A 94 8.87 4.54 -11.76
C ASP A 94 8.34 3.57 -10.71
N ARG A 95 7.18 2.96 -11.00
CA ARG A 95 6.53 1.91 -10.17
C ARG A 95 7.62 1.25 -9.36
N PRO A 96 7.64 1.31 -8.01
CA PRO A 96 8.80 0.88 -7.22
C PRO A 96 9.27 -0.41 -7.83
N GLY A 97 10.42 -0.36 -8.51
CA GLY A 97 10.79 -1.36 -9.52
C GLY A 97 10.49 -2.69 -8.90
N ARG A 98 9.48 -3.42 -9.45
CA ARG A 98 8.78 -4.53 -8.76
C ARG A 98 9.76 -5.15 -7.78
N THR A 99 9.57 -4.93 -6.46
CA THR A 99 10.50 -5.43 -5.45
C THR A 99 10.91 -6.82 -5.91
N SER A 100 12.20 -6.98 -6.23
CA SER A 100 12.62 -8.22 -6.88
C SER A 100 12.16 -9.36 -5.98
N TRP A 101 11.75 -10.49 -6.56
CA TRP A 101 11.25 -11.61 -5.76
C TRP A 101 12.23 -11.97 -4.63
N ASN A 102 13.53 -11.87 -4.91
CA ASN A 102 14.60 -12.05 -3.93
C ASN A 102 14.57 -11.02 -2.78
N GLU A 103 14.31 -9.75 -3.08
CA GLU A 103 14.23 -8.71 -2.07
C GLU A 103 12.97 -8.82 -1.22
N PHE A 104 11.85 -9.20 -1.81
CA PHE A 104 10.62 -9.49 -1.10
C PHE A 104 10.82 -10.68 -0.13
N VAL A 105 11.38 -11.78 -0.63
CA VAL A 105 11.68 -12.96 0.19
C VAL A 105 12.67 -12.62 1.31
N ARG A 106 13.71 -11.83 1.03
CA ARG A 106 14.70 -11.42 2.04
C ARG A 106 14.09 -10.61 3.18
N VAL A 107 13.23 -9.64 2.88
CA VAL A 107 12.60 -8.78 3.90
C VAL A 107 11.58 -9.54 4.74
N HIS A 108 10.87 -10.48 4.14
CA HIS A 108 9.81 -11.22 4.82
C HIS A 108 10.22 -12.61 5.32
N TRP A 109 11.48 -13.02 5.12
CA TRP A 109 11.96 -14.37 5.45
C TRP A 109 11.60 -14.82 6.86
N GLU A 110 11.70 -13.92 7.84
CA GLU A 110 11.42 -14.23 9.25
C GLU A 110 9.93 -14.32 9.59
N SER A 111 9.04 -13.90 8.69
CA SER A 111 7.59 -13.89 8.89
C SER A 111 6.84 -14.69 7.82
N LEU A 112 7.55 -15.38 6.93
CA LEU A 112 6.95 -16.19 5.89
C LEU A 112 6.61 -17.59 6.43
N ALA A 113 5.37 -18.00 6.22
CA ALA A 113 4.93 -19.39 6.39
C ALA A 113 4.27 -19.88 5.10
N ALA A 114 4.52 -21.13 4.73
CA ALA A 114 3.77 -21.84 3.71
C ALA A 114 2.58 -22.55 4.35
N ILE A 115 1.46 -22.60 3.66
CA ILE A 115 0.30 -23.40 4.04
C ILE A 115 0.08 -24.38 2.90
N ASP A 116 0.00 -25.66 3.23
CA ASP A 116 -0.26 -26.72 2.28
C ASP A 116 -1.22 -27.76 2.87
N PHE A 117 -1.86 -28.56 2.02
CA PHE A 117 -2.73 -29.64 2.46
C PHE A 117 -2.39 -30.94 1.73
N PHE A 118 -2.46 -32.05 2.45
CA PHE A 118 -2.38 -33.37 1.84
C PHE A 118 -3.51 -34.27 2.33
N SER A 119 -3.86 -35.26 1.53
CA SER A 119 -4.86 -36.26 1.90
C SER A 119 -4.19 -37.58 2.25
N THR A 120 -4.57 -38.19 3.36
CA THR A 120 -4.15 -39.55 3.72
C THR A 120 -5.37 -40.42 3.99
N GLU A 121 -5.30 -41.67 3.58
CA GLU A 121 -6.34 -42.66 3.86
C GLU A 121 -5.95 -43.41 5.14
N ILE A 122 -6.85 -43.45 6.12
CA ILE A 122 -6.64 -44.16 7.38
C ILE A 122 -7.69 -45.25 7.50
N TYR A 123 -7.22 -46.49 7.68
CA TYR A 123 -8.10 -47.61 7.94
C TYR A 123 -8.60 -47.53 9.39
N THR A 124 -9.88 -47.19 9.56
CA THR A 124 -10.54 -47.19 10.87
C THR A 124 -11.31 -48.49 11.04
N LEU A 125 -11.58 -48.92 12.28
CA LEU A 125 -12.29 -50.19 12.59
C LEU A 125 -13.61 -50.41 11.83
N LYS A 126 -14.24 -49.34 11.33
CA LYS A 126 -15.52 -49.39 10.62
C LYS A 126 -15.41 -49.18 9.11
N GLU A 127 -14.44 -48.39 8.65
CA GLU A 127 -14.34 -47.96 7.25
C GLU A 127 -12.98 -47.31 6.94
N LEU A 128 -12.64 -47.25 5.66
CA LEU A 128 -11.53 -46.46 5.13
C LEU A 128 -11.96 -44.99 5.07
N VAL A 129 -11.36 -44.14 5.89
CA VAL A 129 -11.68 -42.71 5.94
C VAL A 129 -10.52 -41.91 5.36
N ARG A 130 -10.82 -40.99 4.44
CA ARG A 130 -9.85 -40.03 3.93
C ARG A 130 -9.79 -38.85 4.88
N TYR A 131 -8.60 -38.47 5.30
CA TYR A 131 -8.36 -37.27 6.09
C TYR A 131 -7.61 -36.24 5.26
N MET A 132 -8.11 -35.01 5.27
CA MET A 132 -7.39 -33.86 4.74
C MET A 132 -6.65 -33.19 5.88
N VAL A 133 -5.33 -33.12 5.78
CA VAL A 133 -4.44 -32.56 6.80
C VAL A 133 -3.91 -31.24 6.28
N LEU A 134 -4.19 -30.16 6.99
CA LEU A 134 -3.64 -28.83 6.75
C LEU A 134 -2.35 -28.66 7.56
N VAL A 135 -1.25 -28.37 6.87
CA VAL A 135 0.05 -28.11 7.48
C VAL A 135 0.51 -26.69 7.22
N VAL A 136 1.16 -26.12 8.21
CA VAL A 136 1.80 -24.81 8.14
C VAL A 136 3.30 -25.03 8.35
N ILE A 137 4.11 -24.47 7.45
CA ILE A 137 5.57 -24.59 7.50
C ILE A 137 6.15 -23.20 7.66
N ASP A 138 6.80 -22.93 8.79
CA ASP A 138 7.58 -21.72 8.96
C ASP A 138 8.89 -21.84 8.16
N TYR A 139 9.14 -20.89 7.25
CA TYR A 139 10.34 -20.91 6.41
C TYR A 139 11.63 -20.71 7.20
N LYS A 140 11.61 -19.91 8.28
CA LYS A 140 12.80 -19.59 9.07
C LYS A 140 13.27 -20.80 9.87
N THR A 141 12.35 -21.43 10.59
CA THR A 141 12.67 -22.55 11.50
C THR A 141 12.57 -23.91 10.82
N ARG A 142 11.96 -23.98 9.63
CA ARG A 142 11.59 -25.23 8.94
C ARG A 142 10.71 -26.14 9.82
N LYS A 143 10.06 -25.55 10.83
CA LYS A 143 9.11 -26.24 11.70
C LYS A 143 7.80 -26.43 10.95
N VAL A 144 7.26 -27.64 11.04
CA VAL A 144 5.96 -28.00 10.47
C VAL A 144 4.97 -28.15 11.62
N GLU A 145 3.81 -27.50 11.50
CA GLU A 145 2.71 -27.60 12.45
C GLU A 145 1.44 -28.04 11.72
N ILE A 146 0.68 -28.95 12.35
CA ILE A 146 -0.62 -29.37 11.84
C ILE A 146 -1.65 -28.35 12.33
N ALA A 147 -2.22 -27.58 11.40
CA ALA A 147 -3.22 -26.58 11.70
C ALA A 147 -4.65 -27.17 11.73
N GLY A 148 -4.87 -28.31 11.09
CA GLY A 148 -6.17 -28.97 11.11
C GLY A 148 -6.16 -30.35 10.46
N ILE A 149 -7.07 -31.19 10.92
CA ILE A 149 -7.35 -32.51 10.35
C ILE A 149 -8.86 -32.60 10.19
N ILE A 150 -9.33 -32.82 8.96
CA ILE A 150 -10.76 -32.92 8.66
C ILE A 150 -11.03 -34.25 7.99
N PRO A 151 -11.97 -35.08 8.52
CA PRO A 151 -12.42 -36.27 7.83
C PRO A 151 -13.24 -35.88 6.60
N GLN A 152 -12.86 -36.43 5.45
CA GLN A 152 -13.64 -36.39 4.23
C GLN A 152 -14.24 -37.77 4.01
N ALA A 153 -15.54 -37.90 4.28
CA ALA A 153 -16.27 -39.13 4.02
C ALA A 153 -16.31 -39.42 2.51
N TYR A 154 -16.08 -40.66 2.11
CA TYR A 154 -16.38 -41.08 0.74
C TYR A 154 -17.91 -41.00 0.54
N PRO A 155 -18.39 -40.49 -0.61
CA PRO A 155 -19.80 -40.62 -0.94
C PRO A 155 -20.14 -42.11 -0.96
N LYS A 156 -21.10 -42.54 -0.13
CA LYS A 156 -21.62 -43.91 -0.16
C LYS A 156 -22.29 -44.11 -1.53
N GLN A 157 -21.81 -45.09 -2.28
CA GLN A 157 -22.43 -45.55 -3.53
C GLN A 157 -23.74 -46.28 -3.24
#